data_AF-A0A3A3EQQ0-F1
#
_entry.id   AF-A0A3A3EQQ0-F1
#
_cell.length_a   1.000
_cell.length_b   1.000
_cell.length_c   1.000
_cell.angle_alpha   90.00
_cell.angle_beta   90.00
_cell.angle_gamma   90.00
#
_symmetry.space_group_name_H-M   'P 1'
#
loop_
_entity.id
_entity.type
_entity.pdbx_description
1 polymer ?
#
loop_
_entity_poly.entity_id
_entity_poly.type
_entity_poly.pdbx_seq_one_letter_code
_entity_poly.pdbx_strand_id
1 'polypeptide(L)'
;MFEGTLDFKNEAAPLLVHGICELSAYDGIDSAVQELGISRQAGVFITELTVCELHEFCLKLSSQKAVEVKVNFNTAKKLAELVAELNLYQLQKLNISTQLYVKSLGARFEHDQLLASKFLGLLSGAMEHAEQAPSNYFMFPVPSELIVVMQRLQAVHLNLYMRLLIQKSVIGLEVDSARVDRAVALMKIQLQKTRPIKELIAAGADLSFVRKYTGVKHVSSKLFTQCRMLYGAHWQTEFITAKDCETVYEQFKSMVQSRASVVKIYLGLHHTFGYRIETLYQFIQKTLVSEFEHDDYQLNLEVSKLLND
;
A
#
# COMPACT_ATOMS: atom_id res chain seq x y z
N MET A 1 7.56 -28.42 -8.24
CA MET A 1 6.45 -28.69 -7.32
C MET A 1 6.92 -28.25 -5.94
N PHE A 2 6.25 -27.29 -5.31
CA PHE A 2 6.61 -26.78 -4.00
C PHE A 2 6.05 -27.72 -2.92
N GLU A 3 6.80 -27.96 -1.85
CA GLU A 3 6.44 -28.96 -0.82
C GLU A 3 6.06 -28.32 0.52
N GLY A 4 6.35 -27.03 0.72
CA GLY A 4 5.98 -26.31 1.93
C GLY A 4 5.37 -24.93 1.64
N THR A 5 4.39 -24.56 2.46
CA THR A 5 3.87 -23.19 2.55
C THR A 5 4.58 -22.50 3.70
N LEU A 6 5.25 -21.37 3.43
CA LEU A 6 5.72 -20.48 4.48
C LEU A 6 4.62 -19.46 4.76
N ASP A 7 3.97 -19.58 5.91
CA ASP A 7 3.10 -18.51 6.42
C ASP A 7 3.99 -17.47 7.11
N PHE A 8 4.59 -16.60 6.30
CA PHE A 8 5.35 -15.45 6.78
C PHE A 8 4.42 -14.45 7.48
N LYS A 9 3.75 -14.73 8.61
CA LYS A 9 2.95 -13.73 9.38
C LYS A 9 2.22 -12.68 8.50
N ASN A 10 1.53 -13.08 7.42
CA ASN A 10 0.87 -12.18 6.44
C ASN A 10 1.75 -11.33 5.48
N GLU A 11 3.06 -11.58 5.32
CA GLU A 11 3.97 -10.84 4.43
C GLU A 11 3.85 -11.22 2.94
N ALA A 12 3.14 -12.29 2.61
CA ALA A 12 2.92 -12.72 1.21
C ALA A 12 2.17 -11.67 0.38
N ALA A 13 1.16 -11.01 0.97
CA ALA A 13 0.39 -9.98 0.28
C ALA A 13 1.20 -8.72 -0.04
N PRO A 14 2.00 -8.15 0.89
CA PRO A 14 2.96 -7.10 0.57
C PRO A 14 3.93 -7.46 -0.56
N LEU A 15 4.41 -8.72 -0.63
CA LEU A 15 5.33 -9.16 -1.68
C LEU A 15 4.67 -9.21 -3.06
N LEU A 16 3.39 -9.61 -3.14
CA LEU A 16 2.60 -9.51 -4.38
C LEU A 16 2.43 -8.05 -4.81
N VAL A 17 2.02 -7.20 -3.86
CA VAL A 17 1.76 -5.77 -4.11
C VAL A 17 3.02 -5.04 -4.55
N HIS A 18 4.16 -5.33 -3.91
CA HIS A 18 5.43 -4.75 -4.32
C HIS A 18 5.85 -5.26 -5.70
N GLY A 19 5.73 -6.56 -5.95
CA GLY A 19 6.01 -7.15 -7.26
C GLY A 19 5.22 -6.51 -8.39
N ILE A 20 3.93 -6.26 -8.21
CA ILE A 20 3.13 -5.62 -9.27
C ILE A 20 3.57 -4.17 -9.49
N CYS A 21 3.90 -3.41 -8.44
CA CYS A 21 4.38 -2.04 -8.56
C CYS A 21 5.74 -1.96 -9.27
N GLU A 22 6.68 -2.85 -8.94
CA GLU A 22 8.00 -2.87 -9.56
C GLU A 22 7.92 -3.39 -11.00
N LEU A 23 7.39 -4.59 -11.22
CA LEU A 23 7.36 -5.21 -12.56
C LEU A 23 6.58 -4.36 -13.57
N SER A 24 5.47 -3.73 -13.15
CA SER A 24 4.68 -2.88 -14.06
C SER A 24 5.39 -1.58 -14.45
N ALA A 25 6.29 -1.06 -13.60
CA ALA A 25 7.07 0.13 -13.91
C ALA A 25 8.15 -0.14 -14.98
N TYR A 26 8.63 -1.38 -15.07
CA TYR A 26 9.67 -1.77 -16.03
C TYR A 26 9.13 -2.39 -17.32
N ASP A 27 8.30 -3.43 -17.20
CA ASP A 27 7.84 -4.24 -18.34
C ASP A 27 6.38 -3.98 -18.72
N GLY A 28 5.73 -3.05 -18.03
CA GLY A 28 4.33 -2.70 -18.22
C GLY A 28 3.37 -3.65 -17.49
N ILE A 29 2.13 -3.19 -17.32
CA ILE A 29 1.15 -3.88 -16.49
C ILE A 29 0.79 -5.28 -17.01
N ASP A 30 0.73 -5.48 -18.32
CA ASP A 30 0.30 -6.74 -18.92
C ASP A 30 1.32 -7.87 -18.68
N SER A 31 2.62 -7.55 -18.76
CA SER A 31 3.69 -8.49 -18.41
C SER A 31 3.64 -8.84 -16.92
N ALA A 32 3.53 -7.82 -16.06
CA ALA A 32 3.54 -7.99 -14.62
C ALA A 32 2.38 -8.86 -14.09
N VAL A 33 1.17 -8.68 -14.62
CA VAL A 33 0.01 -9.50 -14.20
C VAL A 33 0.10 -10.94 -14.71
N GLN A 34 0.71 -11.16 -15.87
CA GLN A 34 0.98 -12.50 -16.39
C GLN A 34 2.01 -13.23 -15.53
N GLU A 35 3.09 -12.56 -15.16
CA GLU A 35 4.16 -13.07 -14.29
C GLU A 35 3.61 -13.47 -12.91
N LEU A 36 2.80 -12.60 -12.30
CA LEU A 36 2.27 -12.77 -10.96
C LEU A 36 0.97 -13.58 -10.88
N GLY A 37 0.39 -13.96 -12.04
CA GLY A 37 -0.81 -14.78 -12.10
C GLY A 37 -2.08 -14.10 -11.56
N ILE A 38 -2.21 -12.79 -11.73
CA ILE A 38 -3.41 -12.02 -11.34
C ILE A 38 -4.15 -11.48 -12.57
N SER A 39 -5.40 -11.06 -12.39
CA SER A 39 -6.13 -10.39 -13.46
C SER A 39 -5.51 -9.01 -13.77
N ARG A 40 -5.63 -8.57 -15.04
CA ARG A 40 -5.26 -7.20 -15.44
C ARG A 40 -6.00 -6.15 -14.60
N GLN A 41 -7.27 -6.41 -14.30
CA GLN A 41 -8.09 -5.50 -13.50
C GLN A 41 -7.56 -5.36 -12.07
N ALA A 42 -7.09 -6.45 -11.47
CA ALA A 42 -6.44 -6.43 -10.17
C ALA A 42 -5.11 -5.67 -10.21
N GLY A 43 -4.28 -5.92 -11.23
CA GLY A 43 -3.01 -5.22 -11.39
C GLY A 43 -3.18 -3.70 -11.46
N VAL A 44 -4.04 -3.23 -12.37
CA VAL A 44 -4.34 -1.78 -12.52
C VAL A 44 -4.87 -1.21 -11.21
N PHE A 45 -5.79 -1.91 -10.56
CA PHE A 45 -6.34 -1.45 -9.29
C PHE A 45 -5.26 -1.25 -8.23
N ILE A 46 -4.33 -2.20 -8.07
CA ILE A 46 -3.25 -2.11 -7.10
C ILE A 46 -2.36 -0.90 -7.38
N THR A 47 -2.00 -0.64 -8.64
CA THR A 47 -1.16 0.51 -9.02
C THR A 47 -1.81 1.87 -8.76
N GLU A 48 -3.14 1.93 -8.63
CA GLU A 48 -3.91 3.15 -8.35
C GLU A 48 -4.18 3.38 -6.85
N LEU A 49 -3.74 2.48 -5.99
CA LEU A 49 -3.93 2.61 -4.54
C LEU A 49 -2.87 3.53 -3.93
N THR A 50 -3.29 4.39 -3.01
CA THR A 50 -2.36 5.14 -2.16
C THR A 50 -1.67 4.20 -1.17
N VAL A 51 -0.54 4.63 -0.57
CA VAL A 51 0.20 3.84 0.43
C VAL A 51 -0.69 3.31 1.57
N CYS A 52 -1.62 4.14 2.06
CA CYS A 52 -2.55 3.73 3.11
C CYS A 52 -3.55 2.67 2.61
N GLU A 53 -4.06 2.82 1.39
CA GLU A 53 -4.99 1.87 0.79
C GLU A 53 -4.28 0.55 0.45
N LEU A 54 -3.01 0.59 0.04
CA LEU A 54 -2.19 -0.60 -0.18
C LEU A 54 -2.04 -1.42 1.10
N HIS A 55 -1.82 -0.76 2.23
CA HIS A 55 -1.76 -1.44 3.53
C HIS A 55 -3.08 -2.12 3.89
N GLU A 56 -4.21 -1.40 3.79
CA GLU A 56 -5.55 -1.96 4.00
C GLU A 56 -5.84 -3.14 3.05
N PHE A 57 -5.41 -3.03 1.79
CA PHE A 57 -5.58 -4.07 0.78
C PHE A 57 -4.76 -5.32 1.08
N CYS A 58 -3.50 -5.16 1.52
CA CYS A 58 -2.67 -6.28 1.96
C CYS A 58 -3.35 -7.07 3.09
N LEU A 59 -3.91 -6.38 4.09
CA LEU A 59 -4.65 -7.03 5.17
C LEU A 59 -5.84 -7.85 4.66
N LYS A 60 -6.57 -7.34 3.66
CA LYS A 60 -7.68 -8.08 3.02
C LYS A 60 -7.17 -9.32 2.30
N LEU A 61 -6.12 -9.20 1.49
CA LEU A 61 -5.51 -10.34 0.78
C LEU A 61 -5.08 -11.44 1.76
N SER A 62 -4.40 -11.06 2.84
CA SER A 62 -3.95 -11.99 3.87
C SER A 62 -5.12 -12.66 4.59
N SER A 63 -6.17 -11.91 4.95
CA SER A 63 -7.36 -12.46 5.61
C SER A 63 -8.10 -13.52 4.77
N GLN A 64 -8.00 -13.40 3.44
CA GLN A 64 -8.59 -14.35 2.50
C GLN A 64 -7.63 -15.48 2.12
N LYS A 65 -6.38 -15.45 2.58
CA LYS A 65 -5.30 -16.32 2.09
C LYS A 65 -5.24 -16.32 0.56
N ALA A 66 -5.26 -15.11 -0.03
CA ALA A 66 -5.24 -14.92 -1.48
C ALA A 66 -3.84 -15.14 -2.08
N VAL A 67 -2.81 -15.01 -1.24
CA VAL A 67 -1.40 -15.10 -1.62
C VAL A 67 -0.67 -15.91 -0.56
N GLU A 68 0.15 -16.87 -0.99
CA GLU A 68 1.01 -17.67 -0.14
C GLU A 68 2.44 -17.66 -0.69
N VAL A 69 3.45 -17.68 0.19
CA VAL A 69 4.83 -17.93 -0.25
C VAL A 69 5.07 -19.44 -0.21
N LYS A 70 5.48 -20.00 -1.35
CA LYS A 70 5.79 -21.42 -1.49
C LYS A 70 7.28 -21.61 -1.59
N VAL A 71 7.78 -22.63 -0.90
CA VAL A 71 9.19 -22.99 -0.92
C VAL A 71 9.37 -24.46 -1.21
N ASN A 72 10.29 -24.76 -2.12
CA ASN A 72 10.77 -26.10 -2.36
C ASN A 72 11.96 -26.37 -1.43
N PHE A 73 11.66 -26.79 -0.20
CA PHE A 73 12.68 -27.05 0.80
C PHE A 73 13.69 -28.13 0.39
N ASN A 74 13.26 -29.12 -0.38
CA ASN A 74 14.15 -30.14 -0.92
C ASN A 74 15.22 -29.55 -1.84
N THR A 75 14.83 -28.68 -2.76
CA THR A 75 15.79 -27.98 -3.62
C THR A 75 16.63 -26.98 -2.81
N ALA A 76 16.01 -26.25 -1.88
CA ALA A 76 16.73 -25.31 -1.01
C ALA A 76 17.86 -26.00 -0.24
N LYS A 77 17.57 -27.19 0.33
CA LYS A 77 18.53 -28.03 1.05
C LYS A 77 19.63 -28.54 0.14
N LYS A 78 19.29 -29.17 -0.99
CA LYS A 78 20.28 -29.68 -1.95
C LYS A 78 21.23 -28.60 -2.44
N LEU A 79 20.72 -27.39 -2.69
CA LEU A 79 21.56 -26.25 -3.07
C LEU A 79 22.48 -25.82 -1.93
N ALA A 80 21.99 -25.81 -0.69
CA ALA A 80 22.82 -25.46 0.47
C ALA A 80 23.93 -26.51 0.69
N GLU A 81 23.62 -27.79 0.56
CA GLU A 81 24.59 -28.89 0.66
C GLU A 81 25.68 -28.75 -0.41
N LEU A 82 25.29 -28.56 -1.67
CA LEU A 82 26.23 -28.36 -2.77
C LEU A 82 27.13 -27.15 -2.54
N VAL A 83 26.56 -26.02 -2.10
CA VAL A 83 27.28 -24.77 -1.91
C VAL A 83 28.24 -24.84 -0.72
N ALA A 84 27.90 -25.57 0.34
CA ALA A 84 28.75 -25.74 1.52
C ALA A 84 30.04 -26.54 1.23
N GLU A 85 30.04 -27.39 0.20
CA GLU A 85 31.18 -28.23 -0.17
C GLU A 85 32.12 -27.58 -1.21
N LEU A 86 31.77 -26.39 -1.72
CA LEU A 86 32.58 -25.71 -2.73
C LEU A 86 33.88 -25.16 -2.14
N ASN A 87 34.98 -25.35 -2.87
CA ASN A 87 36.19 -24.59 -2.62
C ASN A 87 36.13 -23.19 -3.26
N LEU A 88 37.04 -22.30 -2.85
CA LEU A 88 37.07 -20.90 -3.29
C LEU A 88 37.14 -20.74 -4.83
N TYR A 89 37.84 -21.63 -5.52
CA TYR A 89 37.96 -21.58 -6.98
C TYR A 89 36.65 -21.96 -7.68
N GLN A 90 35.97 -23.00 -7.21
CA GLN A 90 34.65 -23.40 -7.72
C GLN A 90 33.60 -22.31 -7.43
N LEU A 91 33.64 -21.72 -6.24
CA LEU A 91 32.78 -20.61 -5.84
C LEU A 91 32.93 -19.41 -6.79
N GLN A 92 34.16 -18.99 -7.09
CA GLN A 92 34.42 -17.87 -8.00
C GLN A 92 33.86 -18.12 -9.41
N LYS A 93 34.08 -19.32 -9.96
CA LYS A 93 33.55 -19.70 -11.27
C LYS A 93 32.02 -19.65 -11.32
N LEU A 94 31.36 -20.22 -10.32
CA LEU A 94 29.89 -20.23 -10.24
C LEU A 94 29.32 -18.83 -10.00
N ASN A 95 30.00 -17.99 -9.23
CA ASN A 95 29.61 -16.59 -9.05
C ASN A 95 29.62 -15.80 -10.36
N ILE A 96 30.63 -16.01 -11.21
CA ILE A 96 30.68 -15.36 -12.54
C ILE A 96 29.55 -15.88 -13.43
N SER A 97 29.34 -17.19 -13.47
CA SER A 97 28.31 -17.81 -14.31
C SER A 97 26.89 -17.36 -13.92
N THR A 98 26.59 -17.32 -12.62
CA THR A 98 25.28 -16.87 -12.12
C THR A 98 25.06 -15.37 -12.32
N GLN A 99 26.11 -14.56 -12.38
CA GLN A 99 25.99 -13.12 -12.61
C GLN A 99 25.44 -12.79 -14.00
N LEU A 100 25.77 -13.58 -15.02
CA LEU A 100 25.19 -13.41 -16.36
C LEU A 100 23.69 -13.69 -16.38
N TYR A 101 23.27 -14.75 -15.67
CA TYR A 101 21.85 -15.06 -15.51
C TYR A 101 21.10 -13.95 -14.77
N VAL A 102 21.65 -13.46 -13.66
CA VAL A 102 21.08 -12.32 -12.91
C VAL A 102 20.90 -11.10 -13.81
N LYS A 103 21.91 -10.74 -14.61
CA LYS A 103 21.81 -9.62 -15.56
C LYS A 103 20.71 -9.81 -16.61
N SER A 104 20.43 -11.06 -17.00
CA SER A 104 19.38 -11.36 -17.98
C SER A 104 17.95 -11.19 -17.45
N LEU A 105 17.77 -11.19 -16.12
CA LEU A 105 16.45 -11.08 -15.49
C LEU A 105 15.95 -9.63 -15.37
N GLY A 106 16.82 -8.62 -15.44
CA GLY A 106 16.41 -7.21 -15.32
C GLY A 106 15.63 -6.94 -14.02
N ALA A 107 14.48 -6.26 -14.11
CA ALA A 107 13.64 -5.89 -12.97
C ALA A 107 13.06 -7.08 -12.21
N ARG A 108 12.84 -8.22 -12.88
CA ARG A 108 12.42 -9.46 -12.23
C ARG A 108 13.41 -9.91 -11.15
N PHE A 109 14.70 -9.62 -11.35
CA PHE A 109 15.69 -9.96 -10.34
C PHE A 109 15.46 -9.23 -9.01
N GLU A 110 15.01 -7.97 -9.04
CA GLU A 110 14.78 -7.18 -7.81
C GLU A 110 13.65 -7.82 -6.99
N HIS A 111 12.55 -8.19 -7.64
CA HIS A 111 11.43 -8.90 -7.00
C HIS A 111 11.83 -10.29 -6.47
N ASP A 112 12.50 -11.10 -7.30
CA ASP A 112 12.96 -12.44 -6.91
C ASP A 112 14.02 -12.37 -5.79
N GLN A 113 14.85 -11.32 -5.79
CA GLN A 113 15.83 -11.07 -4.74
C GLN A 113 15.14 -10.70 -3.41
N LEU A 114 14.07 -9.91 -3.44
CA LEU A 114 13.30 -9.60 -2.23
C LEU A 114 12.68 -10.87 -1.64
N LEU A 115 12.09 -11.73 -2.47
CA LEU A 115 11.56 -13.04 -2.05
C LEU A 115 12.65 -13.91 -1.41
N ALA A 116 13.81 -14.01 -2.07
CA ALA A 116 14.95 -14.76 -1.57
C ALA A 116 15.50 -14.18 -0.24
N SER A 117 15.60 -12.86 -0.13
CA SER A 117 16.05 -12.18 1.08
C SER A 117 15.13 -12.43 2.27
N LYS A 118 13.81 -12.35 2.06
CA LYS A 118 12.81 -12.67 3.09
C LYS A 118 12.94 -14.11 3.58
N PHE A 119 13.08 -15.06 2.66
CA PHE A 119 13.32 -16.46 3.00
C PHE A 119 14.60 -16.65 3.82
N LEU A 120 15.71 -16.03 3.42
CA LEU A 120 16.97 -16.10 4.17
C LEU A 120 16.84 -15.47 5.58
N GLY A 121 16.10 -14.38 5.71
CA GLY A 121 15.77 -13.78 7.00
C GLY A 121 15.00 -14.73 7.92
N LEU A 122 14.02 -15.47 7.38
CA LEU A 122 13.32 -16.51 8.15
C LEU A 122 14.25 -17.65 8.56
N LEU A 123 15.12 -18.12 7.65
CA LEU A 123 16.09 -19.16 7.98
C LEU A 123 17.00 -18.70 9.13
N SER A 124 17.50 -17.47 9.07
CA SER A 124 18.33 -16.89 10.14
C SER A 124 17.58 -16.82 11.48
N GLY A 125 16.32 -16.35 11.48
CA GLY A 125 15.51 -16.29 12.69
C GLY A 125 15.17 -17.68 13.25
N ALA A 126 14.94 -18.67 12.38
CA ALA A 126 14.71 -20.05 12.79
C ALA A 126 15.97 -20.69 13.38
N MET A 127 17.16 -20.39 12.82
CA MET A 127 18.46 -20.83 13.35
C MET A 127 18.70 -20.23 14.75
N GLU A 128 18.52 -18.93 14.91
CA GLU A 128 18.68 -18.23 16.21
C GLU A 128 17.72 -18.81 17.26
N HIS A 129 16.47 -19.07 16.88
CA HIS A 129 15.50 -19.67 17.81
C HIS A 129 15.86 -21.11 18.16
N ALA A 130 16.32 -21.91 17.19
CA ALA A 130 16.76 -23.27 17.44
C ALA A 130 17.93 -23.33 18.43
N GLU A 131 18.82 -22.34 18.40
CA GLU A 131 19.93 -22.20 19.36
C GLU A 131 19.46 -21.79 20.76
N GLN A 132 18.53 -20.82 20.85
CA GLN A 132 18.09 -20.26 22.13
C GLN A 132 17.03 -21.13 22.85
N ALA A 133 16.16 -21.81 22.09
CA ALA A 133 15.05 -22.60 22.62
C ALA A 133 14.77 -23.86 21.77
N PRO A 134 15.67 -24.88 21.81
CA PRO A 134 15.57 -26.06 20.95
C PRO A 134 14.25 -26.82 21.08
N SER A 135 13.65 -26.83 22.28
CA SER A 135 12.39 -27.52 22.57
C SER A 135 11.18 -26.93 21.86
N ASN A 136 11.25 -25.67 21.40
CA ASN A 136 10.14 -24.97 20.74
C ASN A 136 10.30 -24.86 19.22
N TYR A 137 11.33 -25.50 18.67
CA TYR A 137 11.67 -25.41 17.25
C TYR A 137 10.55 -25.84 16.30
N PHE A 138 9.71 -26.80 16.70
CA PHE A 138 8.58 -27.30 15.91
C PHE A 138 7.56 -26.22 15.51
N MET A 139 7.63 -25.02 16.11
CA MET A 139 6.81 -23.88 15.75
C MET A 139 7.26 -23.17 14.46
N PHE A 140 8.44 -23.49 13.91
CA PHE A 140 8.93 -22.91 12.67
C PHE A 140 8.58 -23.78 11.44
N PRO A 141 8.11 -23.17 10.34
CA PRO A 141 7.75 -23.90 9.12
C PRO A 141 8.96 -24.30 8.26
N VAL A 142 10.17 -24.33 8.82
CA VAL A 142 11.42 -24.68 8.13
C VAL A 142 11.86 -26.09 8.57
N PRO A 143 12.28 -26.98 7.66
CA PRO A 143 12.82 -28.28 8.04
C PRO A 143 14.15 -28.19 8.79
N SER A 144 14.31 -28.99 9.85
CA SER A 144 15.52 -29.03 10.69
C SER A 144 16.79 -29.34 9.91
N GLU A 145 16.69 -30.19 8.89
CA GLU A 145 17.80 -30.62 8.06
C GLU A 145 18.36 -29.47 7.23
N LEU A 146 17.49 -28.54 6.79
CA LEU A 146 17.94 -27.35 6.09
C LEU A 146 18.71 -26.43 7.04
N ILE A 147 18.26 -26.28 8.28
CA ILE A 147 18.98 -25.48 9.30
C ILE A 147 20.37 -26.02 9.56
N VAL A 148 20.50 -27.34 9.76
CA VAL A 148 21.80 -28.00 10.01
C VAL A 148 22.78 -27.74 8.86
N VAL A 149 22.31 -27.78 7.62
CA VAL A 149 23.17 -27.50 6.45
C VAL A 149 23.52 -26.01 6.39
N MET A 150 22.56 -25.12 6.65
CA MET A 150 22.77 -23.67 6.63
C MET A 150 23.79 -23.22 7.69
N GLN A 151 23.84 -23.85 8.87
CA GLN A 151 24.86 -23.58 9.90
C GLN A 151 26.29 -23.87 9.43
N ARG A 152 26.48 -24.76 8.45
CA ARG A 152 27.80 -25.09 7.88
C ARG A 152 28.22 -24.12 6.79
N LEU A 153 27.30 -23.30 6.30
CA LEU A 153 27.51 -22.43 5.16
C LEU A 153 28.29 -21.19 5.59
N GLN A 154 29.50 -21.02 5.06
CA GLN A 154 30.30 -19.82 5.32
C GLN A 154 29.66 -18.58 4.69
N ALA A 155 29.85 -17.41 5.31
CA ALA A 155 29.28 -16.14 4.83
C ALA A 155 29.63 -15.82 3.36
N VAL A 156 30.83 -16.20 2.92
CA VAL A 156 31.29 -16.01 1.52
C VAL A 156 30.44 -16.77 0.49
N HIS A 157 29.71 -17.80 0.91
CA HIS A 157 28.88 -18.63 0.06
C HIS A 157 27.44 -18.13 -0.09
N LEU A 158 26.97 -17.24 0.79
CA LEU A 158 25.57 -16.80 0.85
C LEU A 158 25.10 -16.12 -0.44
N ASN A 159 25.94 -15.31 -1.06
CA ASN A 159 25.60 -14.63 -2.32
C ASN A 159 25.34 -15.63 -3.46
N LEU A 160 26.16 -16.69 -3.57
CA LEU A 160 25.95 -17.72 -4.57
C LEU A 160 24.66 -18.50 -4.27
N TYR A 161 24.46 -18.85 -3.00
CA TYR A 161 23.26 -19.56 -2.57
C TYR A 161 21.97 -18.80 -2.94
N MET A 162 21.89 -17.50 -2.63
CA MET A 162 20.76 -16.64 -2.99
C MET A 162 20.50 -16.64 -4.51
N ARG A 163 21.53 -16.49 -5.34
CA ARG A 163 21.37 -16.52 -6.80
C ARG A 163 20.88 -17.87 -7.31
N LEU A 164 21.33 -18.97 -6.71
CA LEU A 164 20.87 -20.31 -7.08
C LEU A 164 19.42 -20.56 -6.64
N LEU A 165 18.99 -20.01 -5.50
CA LEU A 165 17.58 -20.05 -5.07
C LEU A 165 16.68 -19.38 -6.12
N ILE A 166 17.09 -18.20 -6.61
CA ILE A 166 16.38 -17.46 -7.66
C ILE A 166 16.40 -18.23 -8.98
N GLN A 167 17.58 -18.66 -9.44
CA GLN A 167 17.75 -19.37 -10.71
C GLN A 167 16.97 -20.69 -10.79
N LYS A 168 16.76 -21.36 -9.64
CA LYS A 168 15.99 -22.60 -9.56
C LYS A 168 14.55 -22.39 -9.12
N SER A 169 14.09 -21.14 -9.02
CA SER A 169 12.73 -20.76 -8.60
C SER A 169 12.30 -21.51 -7.34
N VAL A 170 13.21 -21.57 -6.36
CA VAL A 170 13.00 -22.34 -5.13
C VAL A 170 11.91 -21.73 -4.27
N ILE A 171 11.75 -20.42 -4.37
CA ILE A 171 10.78 -19.61 -3.65
C ILE A 171 9.91 -18.93 -4.69
N GLY A 172 8.61 -18.91 -4.48
CA GLY A 172 7.67 -18.24 -5.36
C GLY A 172 6.41 -17.82 -4.62
N LEU A 173 5.63 -16.95 -5.25
CA LEU A 173 4.29 -16.60 -4.81
C LEU A 173 3.29 -17.54 -5.48
N GLU A 174 2.45 -18.17 -4.68
CA GLU A 174 1.24 -18.84 -5.15
C GLU A 174 0.06 -17.90 -4.93
N VAL A 175 -0.63 -17.57 -6.01
CA VAL A 175 -1.70 -16.57 -6.01
C VAL A 175 -3.01 -17.19 -6.45
N ASP A 176 -4.03 -17.08 -5.60
CA ASP A 176 -5.41 -17.40 -5.97
C ASP A 176 -6.03 -16.16 -6.61
N SER A 177 -5.94 -16.07 -7.94
CA SER A 177 -6.43 -14.95 -8.74
C SER A 177 -7.91 -14.62 -8.44
N ALA A 178 -8.75 -15.64 -8.22
CA ALA A 178 -10.17 -15.43 -7.91
C ALA A 178 -10.39 -14.80 -6.52
N ARG A 179 -9.53 -15.11 -5.53
CA ARG A 179 -9.55 -14.43 -4.23
C ARG A 179 -9.03 -13.00 -4.34
N VAL A 180 -7.99 -12.77 -5.14
CA VAL A 180 -7.50 -11.41 -5.41
C VAL A 180 -8.62 -10.56 -6.03
N ASP A 181 -9.31 -11.06 -7.05
CA ASP A 181 -10.41 -10.35 -7.70
C ASP A 181 -11.57 -10.06 -6.74
N ARG A 182 -11.91 -10.99 -5.84
CA ARG A 182 -12.89 -10.75 -4.77
C ARG A 182 -12.43 -9.66 -3.80
N ALA A 183 -11.17 -9.68 -3.39
CA ALA A 183 -10.61 -8.63 -2.53
C ALA A 183 -10.65 -7.26 -3.23
N VAL A 184 -10.34 -7.21 -4.52
CA VAL A 184 -10.44 -6.00 -5.36
C VAL A 184 -11.87 -5.49 -5.40
N ALA A 185 -12.86 -6.35 -5.70
CA ALA A 185 -14.26 -5.95 -5.77
C ALA A 185 -14.77 -5.37 -4.43
N LEU A 186 -14.44 -6.02 -3.32
CA LEU A 186 -14.80 -5.54 -1.98
C LEU A 186 -14.13 -4.21 -1.64
N MET A 187 -12.83 -4.07 -1.96
CA MET A 187 -12.07 -2.85 -1.73
C MET A 187 -12.61 -1.71 -2.59
N LYS A 188 -12.93 -1.93 -3.87
CA LYS A 188 -13.52 -0.90 -4.75
C LYS A 188 -14.81 -0.32 -4.19
N ILE A 189 -15.73 -1.16 -3.73
CA ILE A 189 -16.99 -0.71 -3.11
C ILE A 189 -16.72 0.13 -1.85
N GLN A 190 -15.76 -0.30 -1.03
CA GLN A 190 -15.35 0.45 0.16
C GLN A 190 -14.76 1.82 -0.22
N LEU A 191 -13.82 1.84 -1.17
CA LEU A 191 -13.12 3.04 -1.61
C LEU A 191 -14.04 4.05 -2.28
N GLN A 192 -15.04 3.61 -3.06
CA GLN A 192 -16.06 4.50 -3.61
C GLN A 192 -16.79 5.30 -2.52
N LYS A 193 -16.99 4.70 -1.34
CA LYS A 193 -17.63 5.36 -0.19
C LYS A 193 -16.65 6.19 0.63
N THR A 194 -15.40 5.75 0.77
CA THR A 194 -14.44 6.37 1.69
C THR A 194 -13.51 7.37 1.06
N ARG A 195 -13.18 7.27 -0.24
CA ARG A 195 -12.24 8.21 -0.91
C ARG A 195 -12.73 9.65 -0.86
N PRO A 196 -14.00 9.98 -1.16
CA PRO A 196 -14.47 11.37 -1.06
C PRO A 196 -14.35 11.92 0.37
N ILE A 197 -14.54 11.07 1.37
CA ILE A 197 -14.38 11.43 2.79
C ILE A 197 -12.90 11.68 3.11
N LYS A 198 -12.01 10.75 2.71
CA LYS A 198 -10.57 10.87 2.93
C LYS A 198 -9.98 12.10 2.21
N GLU A 199 -10.45 12.40 1.00
CA GLU A 199 -10.08 13.57 0.21
C GLU A 199 -10.46 14.88 0.91
N LEU A 200 -11.70 14.97 1.43
CA LEU A 200 -12.12 16.14 2.22
C LEU A 200 -11.27 16.32 3.48
N ILE A 201 -10.96 15.23 4.19
CA ILE A 201 -10.11 15.29 5.38
C ILE A 201 -8.69 15.71 5.01
N ALA A 202 -8.15 15.22 3.89
CA ALA A 202 -6.84 15.61 3.37
C ALA A 202 -6.79 17.09 2.97
N ALA A 203 -7.88 17.61 2.38
CA ALA A 203 -8.07 19.03 2.06
C ALA A 203 -8.33 19.92 3.31
N GLY A 204 -8.28 19.36 4.52
CA GLY A 204 -8.41 20.10 5.77
C GLY A 204 -9.85 20.45 6.14
N ALA A 205 -10.84 19.66 5.71
CA ALA A 205 -12.21 19.79 6.20
C ALA A 205 -12.33 19.27 7.64
N ASP A 206 -13.14 19.94 8.45
CA ASP A 206 -13.47 19.47 9.79
C ASP A 206 -14.52 18.34 9.79
N LEU A 207 -14.66 17.65 10.92
CA LEU A 207 -15.57 16.51 11.04
C LEU A 207 -17.05 16.91 10.85
N SER A 208 -17.44 18.12 11.27
CA SER A 208 -18.81 18.63 11.09
C SER A 208 -19.13 18.86 9.62
N PHE A 209 -18.22 19.49 8.87
CA PHE A 209 -18.33 19.73 7.44
C PHE A 209 -18.47 18.42 6.69
N VAL A 210 -17.57 17.46 6.97
CA VAL A 210 -17.61 16.13 6.36
C VAL A 210 -18.96 15.45 6.60
N ARG A 211 -19.44 15.41 7.85
CA ARG A 211 -20.73 14.76 8.19
C ARG A 211 -21.93 15.45 7.54
N LYS A 212 -21.92 16.78 7.49
CA LYS A 212 -23.02 17.59 6.94
C LYS A 212 -23.14 17.40 5.43
N TYR A 213 -22.03 17.48 4.70
CA TYR A 213 -22.08 17.59 3.24
C TYR A 213 -21.79 16.30 2.47
N THR A 214 -21.34 15.22 3.14
CA THR A 214 -21.20 13.89 2.50
C THR A 214 -22.39 12.96 2.74
N GLY A 215 -23.33 13.33 3.62
CA GLY A 215 -24.47 12.48 4.01
C GLY A 215 -24.10 11.26 4.85
N VAL A 216 -22.83 11.11 5.24
CA VAL A 216 -22.35 9.98 6.04
C VAL A 216 -22.50 10.30 7.52
N LYS A 217 -23.59 9.81 8.12
CA LYS A 217 -23.91 10.00 9.55
C LYS A 217 -22.86 9.44 10.51
N HIS A 218 -22.03 8.48 10.08
CA HIS A 218 -21.10 7.75 10.94
C HIS A 218 -19.65 7.75 10.42
N VAL A 219 -19.09 8.93 10.14
CA VAL A 219 -17.62 9.06 10.13
C VAL A 219 -17.15 8.99 11.58
N SER A 220 -16.49 7.89 11.96
CA SER A 220 -15.99 7.72 13.33
C SER A 220 -14.90 8.75 13.63
N SER A 221 -14.89 9.27 14.86
CA SER A 221 -13.84 10.20 15.31
C SER A 221 -12.46 9.58 15.15
N LYS A 222 -12.33 8.27 15.43
CA LYS A 222 -11.10 7.50 15.24
C LYS A 222 -10.59 7.55 13.80
N LEU A 223 -11.45 7.27 12.82
CA LEU A 223 -11.08 7.33 11.39
C LEU A 223 -10.64 8.75 11.00
N PHE A 224 -11.41 9.76 11.43
CA PHE A 224 -11.09 11.16 11.15
C PHE A 224 -9.73 11.58 11.72
N THR A 225 -9.45 11.25 12.98
CA THR A 225 -8.18 11.57 13.63
C THR A 225 -7.02 10.83 12.95
N GLN A 226 -7.18 9.56 12.60
CA GLN A 226 -6.16 8.78 11.88
C GLN A 226 -5.84 9.41 10.51
N CYS A 227 -6.86 9.76 9.73
CA CYS A 227 -6.66 10.44 8.45
C CYS A 227 -5.95 11.79 8.62
N ARG A 228 -6.36 12.63 9.58
CA ARG A 228 -5.68 13.93 9.81
C ARG A 228 -4.21 13.79 10.20
N MET A 229 -3.87 12.78 11.01
CA MET A 229 -2.46 12.50 11.35
C MET A 229 -1.65 12.10 10.12
N LEU A 230 -2.23 11.28 9.24
CA LEU A 230 -1.55 10.78 8.03
C LEU A 230 -1.32 11.88 6.98
N TYR A 231 -2.28 12.79 6.80
CA TYR A 231 -2.18 13.85 5.80
C TYR A 231 -1.41 15.08 6.27
N GLY A 232 -0.74 15.02 7.42
CA GLY A 232 0.10 16.12 7.91
C GLY A 232 -0.66 17.42 8.19
N ALA A 233 -1.99 17.35 8.36
CA ALA A 233 -2.83 18.50 8.67
C ALA A 233 -2.63 18.91 10.14
N HIS A 234 -1.44 19.43 10.45
CA HIS A 234 -1.13 20.00 11.74
C HIS A 234 -2.02 21.23 11.99
N TRP A 235 -2.40 21.42 13.24
CA TRP A 235 -3.29 22.48 13.72
C TRP A 235 -2.64 23.86 13.72
N GLN A 236 -1.91 24.22 12.66
CA GLN A 236 -1.46 25.59 12.49
C GLN A 236 -2.66 26.43 12.06
N THR A 237 -2.87 27.56 12.73
CA THR A 237 -3.89 28.51 12.32
C THR A 237 -3.51 29.08 10.96
N GLU A 238 -4.45 29.05 10.03
CA GLU A 238 -4.27 29.52 8.66
C GLU A 238 -5.27 30.66 8.45
N PHE A 239 -4.86 31.70 7.74
CA PHE A 239 -5.70 32.84 7.42
C PHE A 239 -5.61 33.10 5.93
N ILE A 240 -6.75 33.47 5.33
CA ILE A 240 -6.79 33.92 3.94
C ILE A 240 -6.08 35.27 3.87
N THR A 241 -5.14 35.41 2.93
CA THR A 241 -4.43 36.68 2.77
C THR A 241 -5.39 37.77 2.28
N ALA A 242 -5.11 39.03 2.64
CA ALA A 242 -5.94 40.15 2.21
C ALA A 242 -6.07 40.26 0.68
N LYS A 243 -5.06 39.78 -0.06
CA LYS A 243 -5.04 39.75 -1.53
C LYS A 243 -6.02 38.71 -2.10
N ASP A 244 -6.21 37.60 -1.40
CA ASP A 244 -7.03 36.48 -1.88
C ASP A 244 -8.49 36.57 -1.42
N CYS A 245 -8.81 37.41 -0.44
CA CYS A 245 -10.18 37.51 0.10
C CYS A 245 -11.25 37.76 -0.98
N GLU A 246 -11.02 38.75 -1.85
CA GLU A 246 -11.97 39.11 -2.92
C GLU A 246 -12.08 37.99 -3.98
N THR A 247 -10.94 37.45 -4.42
CA THR A 247 -10.89 36.44 -5.48
C THR A 247 -11.46 35.09 -5.03
N VAL A 248 -11.20 34.68 -3.78
CA VAL A 248 -11.80 33.49 -3.17
C VAL A 248 -13.33 33.62 -3.16
N TYR A 249 -13.83 34.78 -2.76
CA TYR A 249 -15.27 34.99 -2.61
C TYR A 249 -16.01 35.12 -3.95
N GLU A 250 -15.42 35.80 -4.93
CA GLU A 250 -16.00 35.87 -6.28
C GLU A 250 -15.99 34.51 -6.98
N GLN A 251 -14.95 33.70 -6.80
CA GLN A 251 -14.94 32.33 -7.31
C GLN A 251 -16.00 31.46 -6.62
N PHE A 252 -16.20 31.63 -5.31
CA PHE A 252 -17.30 31.00 -4.59
C PHE A 252 -18.66 31.35 -5.21
N LYS A 253 -18.96 32.64 -5.40
CA LYS A 253 -20.21 33.11 -6.03
C LYS A 253 -20.41 32.51 -7.43
N SER A 254 -19.37 32.52 -8.25
CA SER A 254 -19.40 31.95 -9.60
C SER A 254 -19.74 30.45 -9.57
N MET A 255 -19.12 29.69 -8.66
CA MET A 255 -19.40 28.25 -8.55
C MET A 255 -20.81 27.97 -8.00
N VAL A 256 -21.32 28.79 -7.07
CA VAL A 256 -22.72 28.73 -6.60
C VAL A 256 -23.69 29.00 -7.76
N GLN A 257 -23.46 30.05 -8.55
CA GLN A 257 -24.28 30.38 -9.73
C GLN A 257 -24.29 29.23 -10.77
N SER A 258 -23.18 28.50 -10.88
CA SER A 258 -23.07 27.30 -11.73
C SER A 258 -23.75 26.05 -11.15
N ARG A 259 -24.42 26.15 -9.99
CA ARG A 259 -25.07 25.04 -9.27
C ARG A 259 -24.12 23.90 -8.93
N ALA A 260 -22.87 24.21 -8.59
CA ALA A 260 -21.94 23.21 -8.08
C ALA A 260 -22.36 22.76 -6.67
N SER A 261 -22.21 21.47 -6.36
CA SER A 261 -22.46 20.98 -5.00
C SER A 261 -21.48 21.60 -4.01
N VAL A 262 -21.90 21.75 -2.75
CA VAL A 262 -21.07 22.35 -1.68
C VAL A 262 -19.69 21.71 -1.59
N VAL A 263 -19.61 20.38 -1.62
CA VAL A 263 -18.34 19.64 -1.62
C VAL A 263 -17.45 20.05 -2.80
N LYS A 264 -18.02 20.15 -4.01
CA LYS A 264 -17.29 20.54 -5.22
C LYS A 264 -16.80 21.98 -5.15
N ILE A 265 -17.59 22.89 -4.59
CA ILE A 265 -17.21 24.29 -4.38
C ILE A 265 -15.96 24.35 -3.50
N TYR A 266 -16.02 23.78 -2.30
CA TYR A 266 -14.91 23.90 -1.34
C TYR A 266 -13.65 23.14 -1.76
N LEU A 267 -13.78 21.98 -2.43
CA LEU A 267 -12.64 21.32 -3.04
C LEU A 267 -12.02 22.15 -4.18
N GLY A 268 -12.86 22.77 -5.03
CA GLY A 268 -12.38 23.64 -6.10
C GLY A 268 -11.61 24.86 -5.58
N LEU A 269 -12.12 25.49 -4.51
CA LEU A 269 -11.43 26.59 -3.84
C LEU A 269 -10.12 26.11 -3.20
N HIS A 270 -10.13 24.97 -2.50
CA HIS A 270 -8.92 24.38 -1.93
C HIS A 270 -7.85 24.12 -3.00
N HIS A 271 -8.21 23.52 -4.13
CA HIS A 271 -7.27 23.26 -5.22
C HIS A 271 -6.75 24.53 -5.89
N THR A 272 -7.57 25.59 -5.94
CA THR A 272 -7.18 26.86 -6.59
C THR A 272 -6.25 27.69 -5.70
N PHE A 273 -6.56 27.76 -4.40
CA PHE A 273 -5.89 28.69 -3.48
C PHE A 273 -4.97 28.02 -2.46
N GLY A 274 -5.03 26.70 -2.31
CA GLY A 274 -4.22 25.93 -1.36
C GLY A 274 -4.67 26.00 0.10
N TYR A 275 -5.63 26.86 0.44
CA TYR A 275 -6.17 26.98 1.79
C TYR A 275 -6.99 25.74 2.19
N ARG A 276 -6.99 25.42 3.48
CA ARG A 276 -7.82 24.34 4.03
C ARG A 276 -9.30 24.66 3.89
N ILE A 277 -10.10 23.62 3.67
CA ILE A 277 -11.56 23.74 3.57
C ILE A 277 -12.16 24.37 4.83
N GLU A 278 -11.67 24.05 6.04
CA GLU A 278 -12.13 24.68 7.29
C GLU A 278 -11.92 26.20 7.28
N THR A 279 -10.75 26.68 6.84
CA THR A 279 -10.41 28.11 6.73
C THR A 279 -11.32 28.81 5.71
N LEU A 280 -11.47 28.21 4.53
CA LEU A 280 -12.33 28.71 3.45
C LEU A 280 -13.80 28.79 3.89
N TYR A 281 -14.28 27.74 4.55
CA TYR A 281 -15.64 27.67 5.07
C TYR A 281 -15.91 28.77 6.07
N GLN A 282 -15.04 28.93 7.07
CA GLN A 282 -15.19 29.97 8.09
C GLN A 282 -15.15 31.38 7.50
N PHE A 283 -14.26 31.64 6.54
CA PHE A 283 -14.19 32.92 5.85
C PHE A 283 -15.50 33.21 5.10
N ILE A 284 -15.94 32.28 4.24
CA ILE A 284 -17.14 32.48 3.40
C ILE A 284 -18.38 32.65 4.26
N GLN A 285 -18.55 31.86 5.33
CA GLN A 285 -19.68 32.03 6.24
C GLN A 285 -19.68 33.41 6.90
N LYS A 286 -18.53 33.90 7.36
CA LYS A 286 -18.41 35.26 7.93
C LYS A 286 -18.74 36.34 6.89
N THR A 287 -18.22 36.20 5.67
CA THR A 287 -18.47 37.15 4.58
C THR A 287 -19.95 37.18 4.18
N LEU A 288 -20.60 36.02 4.11
CA LEU A 288 -22.05 35.92 3.86
C LEU A 288 -22.85 36.60 4.98
N VAL A 289 -22.52 36.33 6.26
CA VAL A 289 -23.19 37.02 7.39
C VAL A 289 -23.04 38.53 7.29
N SER A 290 -21.86 39.04 6.93
CA SER A 290 -21.62 40.48 6.79
C SER A 290 -22.27 41.10 5.56
N GLU A 291 -22.40 40.38 4.45
CA GLU A 291 -23.05 40.89 3.22
C GLU A 291 -24.58 40.89 3.32
N PHE A 292 -25.18 39.98 4.10
CA PHE A 292 -26.63 39.79 4.14
C PHE A 292 -27.33 40.34 5.39
N GLU A 293 -26.60 40.88 6.38
CA GLU A 293 -27.01 41.75 7.50
C GLU A 293 -28.43 41.60 8.13
N HIS A 294 -29.11 40.45 8.02
CA HIS A 294 -30.49 40.26 8.50
C HIS A 294 -30.63 38.97 9.31
N ASP A 295 -31.20 39.12 10.51
CA ASP A 295 -31.65 38.12 11.48
C ASP A 295 -31.28 36.65 11.17
N ASP A 296 -30.49 36.04 12.05
CA ASP A 296 -29.94 34.67 12.01
C ASP A 296 -30.91 33.57 11.52
N TYR A 297 -32.22 33.77 11.61
CA TYR A 297 -33.25 32.87 11.10
C TYR A 297 -33.42 32.91 9.57
N GLN A 298 -33.39 34.08 8.93
CA GLN A 298 -33.49 34.19 7.46
C GLN A 298 -32.19 33.79 6.77
N LEU A 299 -31.04 34.13 7.37
CA LEU A 299 -29.73 33.73 6.85
C LEU A 299 -29.58 32.20 6.81
N ASN A 300 -29.99 31.50 7.89
CA ASN A 300 -29.99 30.02 7.89
C ASN A 300 -30.94 29.45 6.83
N LEU A 301 -32.04 30.14 6.51
CA LEU A 301 -32.99 29.70 5.48
C LEU A 301 -32.46 29.93 4.06
N GLU A 302 -31.81 31.07 3.79
CA GLU A 302 -31.23 31.38 2.48
C GLU A 302 -29.93 30.62 2.20
N VAL A 303 -29.05 30.46 3.20
CA VAL A 303 -27.90 29.56 3.09
C VAL A 303 -28.35 28.12 2.91
N SER A 304 -29.44 27.71 3.58
CA SER A 304 -30.02 26.37 3.34
C SER A 304 -30.64 26.24 1.95
N LYS A 305 -31.29 27.28 1.41
CA LYS A 305 -31.80 27.28 0.02
C LYS A 305 -30.69 27.27 -1.02
N LEU A 306 -29.61 28.03 -0.81
CA LEU A 306 -28.46 28.08 -1.71
C LEU A 306 -27.60 26.81 -1.68
N LEU A 307 -27.65 26.04 -0.58
CA LEU A 307 -26.84 24.83 -0.41
C LEU A 307 -27.62 23.51 -0.58
N ASN A 308 -28.97 23.52 -0.54
CA ASN A 308 -29.81 22.31 -0.59
C ASN A 308 -30.76 22.23 -1.82
N ASP A 309 -30.79 23.21 -2.72
CA ASP A 309 -31.40 23.11 -4.07
C ASP A 309 -30.32 22.85 -5.14
#